data_AF-A0A950Q599-F1
#
_entry.id   AF-A0A950Q599-F1
#
_cell.length_a   1.000
_cell.length_b   1.000
_cell.length_c   1.000
_cell.angle_alpha   90.00
_cell.angle_beta   90.00
_cell.angle_gamma   90.00
#
_symmetry.space_group_name_H-M   'P 1'
#
loop_
_entity.id
_entity.type
_entity.pdbx_description
1 polymer ?
#
loop_
_entity_poly.entity_id
_entity_poly.type
_entity_poly.pdbx_seq_one_letter_code
_entity_poly.pdbx_strand_id
1 'polypeptide(L)' 'MAERTGFKTRLEPQDEYTHTPDAASNYNESMYFNVFDPKAHIGGWFRLGNRPNEGHAEMTVCLYLPDGRVAFMY' A
#
# COMPACT_ATOMS: atom_id res chain seq x y z
N MET A 1 15.99 -32.44 -4.89
CA MET A 1 15.50 -31.27 -4.14
C MET A 1 14.38 -31.77 -3.24
N ALA A 2 14.65 -31.95 -1.94
CA ALA A 2 13.65 -32.52 -1.02
C ALA A 2 12.48 -31.55 -0.81
N GLU A 3 11.26 -32.06 -0.90
CA GLU A 3 10.02 -31.35 -0.63
C GLU A 3 9.99 -30.95 0.85
N ARG A 4 9.99 -29.64 1.16
CA ARG A 4 9.83 -29.14 2.53
C ARG A 4 8.35 -29.24 2.90
N THR A 5 7.91 -30.43 3.31
CA THR A 5 6.62 -30.62 3.98
C THR A 5 6.72 -30.04 5.40
N GLY A 6 5.93 -29.01 5.72
CA GLY A 6 5.90 -28.49 7.10
C GLY A 6 5.25 -27.13 7.34
N PHE A 7 4.97 -26.33 6.30
CA PHE A 7 4.33 -25.02 6.50
C PHE A 7 3.11 -24.86 5.60
N LYS A 8 1.95 -24.62 6.22
CA LYS A 8 0.71 -24.21 5.55
C LYS A 8 0.38 -22.80 6.06
N THR A 9 0.44 -21.80 5.18
CA THR A 9 -0.06 -20.47 5.49
C THR A 9 -1.59 -20.55 5.60
N ARG A 10 -2.14 -20.19 6.75
CA ARG A 10 -3.58 -20.00 6.96
C ARG A 10 -3.78 -18.52 7.24
N LEU A 11 -4.46 -17.84 6.33
CA LEU A 11 -4.90 -16.46 6.52
C LEU A 11 -6.13 -16.49 7.44
N GLU A 12 -6.08 -15.75 8.54
CA GLU A 12 -7.23 -15.46 9.39
C GLU A 12 -7.87 -14.13 8.95
N PRO A 13 -9.18 -13.90 9.17
CA PRO A 13 -9.82 -12.65 8.77
C PRO A 13 -9.15 -11.38 9.31
N GLN A 14 -8.47 -11.47 10.46
CA GLN A 14 -7.78 -10.35 11.09
C GLN A 14 -6.49 -9.95 10.37
N ASP A 15 -5.94 -10.81 9.51
CA ASP A 15 -4.73 -10.50 8.72
C ASP A 15 -4.99 -9.40 7.68
N GLU A 16 -6.26 -9.13 7.37
CA GLU A 16 -6.70 -8.02 6.49
C GLU A 16 -6.84 -6.69 7.24
N TYR A 17 -6.73 -6.68 8.57
CA TYR A 17 -6.92 -5.46 9.36
C TYR A 17 -5.62 -4.67 9.49
N THR A 18 -5.75 -3.36 9.73
CA THR A 18 -4.60 -2.54 10.10
C THR A 18 -4.01 -2.99 11.42
N HIS A 19 -2.69 -2.83 11.58
CA HIS A 19 -2.04 -3.08 12.86
C HIS A 19 -2.58 -2.16 13.96
N THR A 20 -2.44 -2.60 15.21
CA THR A 20 -2.71 -1.75 16.36
C THR A 20 -1.61 -0.68 16.45
N PRO A 21 -1.95 0.63 16.45
CA PRO A 21 -0.94 1.67 16.60
C PRO A 21 -0.15 1.52 17.89
N ASP A 22 1.15 1.72 17.82
CA ASP A 22 1.99 1.80 19.01
C ASP A 22 1.97 3.22 19.62
N ALA A 23 2.77 3.43 20.66
CA ALA A 23 2.82 4.71 21.38
C ALA A 23 3.68 5.79 20.69
N ALA A 24 4.34 5.48 19.56
CA ALA A 24 5.14 6.46 18.85
C ALA A 24 4.22 7.56 18.32
N SER A 25 4.53 8.82 18.63
CA SER A 25 3.70 9.94 18.15
C SER A 25 3.59 9.94 16.63
N ASN A 26 4.65 9.53 15.94
CA ASN A 26 4.76 9.47 14.49
C ASN A 26 4.42 8.08 13.89
N TYR A 27 3.65 7.25 14.58
CA TYR A 27 3.15 5.98 14.02
C TYR A 27 2.52 6.20 12.65
N ASN A 28 2.92 5.40 11.66
CA ASN A 28 2.45 5.51 10.28
C ASN A 28 2.13 4.13 9.71
N GLU A 29 0.84 3.85 9.54
CA GLU A 29 0.38 2.67 8.81
C GLU A 29 0.35 2.99 7.32
N SER A 30 1.32 2.47 6.57
CA SER A 30 1.40 2.70 5.13
C SER A 30 0.76 1.56 4.33
N MET A 31 -0.21 1.89 3.49
CA MET A 31 -0.80 0.99 2.50
C MET A 31 -0.47 1.46 1.09
N TYR A 32 -0.15 0.51 0.21
CA TYR A 32 0.22 0.79 -1.17
C TYR A 32 -0.77 0.17 -2.15
N PHE A 33 -1.17 0.93 -3.15
CA PHE A 33 -2.04 0.47 -4.22
C PHE A 33 -1.37 0.69 -5.57
N ASN A 34 -1.42 -0.34 -6.40
CA ASN A 34 -1.02 -0.27 -7.79
C ASN A 34 -2.22 -0.58 -8.66
N VAL A 35 -2.49 0.29 -9.63
CA VAL A 35 -3.56 0.11 -10.61
C VAL A 35 -2.99 0.33 -12.00
N PHE A 36 -3.49 -0.42 -12.98
CA PHE A 36 -3.07 -0.29 -14.36
C PHE A 36 -4.23 -0.57 -15.31
N ASP A 37 -4.44 0.33 -16.27
CA ASP A 37 -5.33 0.12 -17.41
C ASP A 37 -4.48 -0.17 -18.66
N PRO A 38 -4.45 -1.42 -19.14
CA PRO A 38 -3.67 -1.81 -20.32
C PRO A 38 -4.27 -1.32 -21.64
N LYS A 39 -5.52 -0.83 -21.67
CA LYS A 39 -6.10 -0.24 -22.89
C LYS A 39 -5.76 1.23 -23.00
N ALA A 40 -5.86 1.96 -21.90
CA ALA A 40 -5.53 3.39 -21.86
C ALA A 40 -4.01 3.64 -21.72
N HIS A 41 -3.22 2.62 -21.33
CA HIS A 41 -1.81 2.74 -20.97
C HIS A 41 -1.59 3.75 -19.84
N ILE A 42 -2.47 3.72 -18.83
CA ILE A 42 -2.38 4.56 -17.64
C ILE A 42 -2.10 3.66 -16.45
N GLY A 43 -1.11 4.04 -15.64
CA GLY A 43 -0.78 3.38 -14.38
C GLY A 43 -0.88 4.35 -13.22
N GLY A 44 -1.13 3.83 -12.02
CA GLY A 44 -1.13 4.60 -10.79
C GLY A 44 -0.46 3.83 -9.66
N TRP A 45 0.41 4.51 -8.93
CA TRP A 45 0.94 4.09 -7.65
C TRP A 45 0.46 5.06 -6.58
N PHE A 46 -0.08 4.52 -5.51
CA PHE A 46 -0.62 5.29 -4.40
C PHE A 46 0.01 4.78 -3.10
N ARG A 47 0.39 5.70 -2.23
CA ARG A 47 0.70 5.42 -0.83
C ARG A 47 -0.28 6.19 0.03
N LEU A 48 -1.00 5.49 0.90
CA LEU A 48 -1.75 6.10 2.00
C LEU A 48 -1.00 5.85 3.30
N GLY A 49 -0.67 6.90 4.04
CA GLY A 49 -0.08 6.81 5.37
C GLY A 49 -1.08 7.27 6.42
N ASN A 50 -1.69 6.34 7.16
CA ASN A 50 -2.60 6.68 8.24
C ASN A 50 -1.80 6.98 9.52
N ARG A 51 -2.06 8.15 10.13
CA ARG A 51 -1.31 8.66 11.29
C ARG A 51 -2.29 8.93 12.44
N PRO A 52 -2.85 7.87 13.05
CA PRO A 52 -3.92 7.99 14.04
C PRO A 52 -3.49 8.79 15.28
N ASN A 53 -2.23 8.68 15.69
CA ASN A 53 -1.69 9.41 16.83
C ASN A 53 -1.53 10.92 16.56
N GLU A 54 -1.45 11.32 15.29
CA GLU A 54 -1.37 12.73 14.86
C GLU A 54 -2.72 13.25 14.32
N GLY A 55 -3.73 12.39 14.22
CA GLY A 55 -5.09 12.76 13.83
C GLY A 55 -5.27 13.08 12.34
N HIS A 56 -4.35 12.66 11.47
CA HIS A 56 -4.47 12.88 10.02
C HIS A 56 -3.99 11.67 9.21
N ALA A 57 -4.15 11.77 7.89
CA ALA A 57 -3.56 10.85 6.92
C ALA A 57 -2.77 11.65 5.88
N GLU A 58 -1.86 10.95 5.21
CA GLU A 58 -1.04 11.46 4.11
C GLU A 58 -1.32 10.62 2.86
N MET A 59 -1.25 11.23 1.68
CA MET A 59 -1.38 10.52 0.41
C MET A 59 -0.31 10.98 -0.58
N THR A 60 0.43 10.02 -1.11
CA THR A 60 1.32 10.24 -2.27
C THR A 60 0.76 9.52 -3.48
N VAL A 61 0.76 10.19 -4.62
CA VAL A 61 0.27 9.65 -5.89
C VAL A 61 1.33 9.82 -6.97
N CYS A 62 1.55 8.77 -7.74
CA CYS A 62 2.32 8.78 -8.97
C CYS A 62 1.44 8.19 -10.09
N LEU A 63 1.06 9.01 -11.07
CA LEU A 63 0.34 8.56 -12.26
C LEU A 63 1.29 8.51 -13.46
N TYR A 64 1.36 7.34 -14.10
CA TYR A 64 2.07 7.13 -15.35
C TYR A 64 1.10 7.41 -16.50
N LEU A 65 1.36 8.46 -17.28
CA LEU A 65 0.50 8.90 -18.38
C LEU A 65 0.91 8.24 -19.71
N PRO A 66 -0.02 8.15 -20.69
CA PRO A 66 0.21 7.37 -21.92
C PRO A 66 1.31 7.95 -22.82
N ASP A 67 1.65 9.23 -22.64
CA ASP A 67 2.68 9.92 -23.39
C ASP A 67 4.05 9.93 -22.68
N GLY A 68 4.21 9.07 -21.66
CA GLY A 68 5.45 8.90 -20.92
C GLY A 68 5.69 9.94 -19.82
N ARG A 69 4.77 10.88 -19.61
CA ARG A 69 4.83 11.81 -18.49
C ARG A 69 4.41 11.14 -17.18
N VAL A 70 4.83 11.75 -16.08
CA VAL A 70 4.41 11.37 -14.73
C VAL A 70 3.74 12.56 -14.06
N ALA A 71 2.54 12.36 -13.53
CA ALA A 71 1.91 13.32 -12.61
C ALA A 71 2.17 12.85 -11.16
N PHE A 72 2.67 13.75 -10.32
CA PHE A 72 3.09 13.41 -8.95
C PHE A 72 2.51 14.40 -7.94
N MET A 73 2.03 13.87 -6.81
CA MET A 73 1.52 14.64 -5.66
C MET A 73 2.01 13.96 -4.38
N TYR A 74 2.43 14.74 -3.38
CA TYR A 74 2.95 14.28 -2.09
C TYR A 74 2.36 15.08 -0.93
#